data_AF-A0A957X8A4-F1
#
_entry.id   AF-A0A957X8A4-F1
#
_cell.length_a   1.000
_cell.length_b   1.000
_cell.length_c   1.000
_cell.angle_alpha   90.00
_cell.angle_beta   90.00
_cell.angle_gamma   90.00
#
_symmetry.space_group_name_H-M   'P 1'
#
loop_
_entity.id
_entity.type
_entity.pdbx_description
1 polymer ?
#
loop_
_entity_poly.entity_id
_entity_poly.type
_entity_poly.pdbx_seq_one_letter_code
_entity_poly.pdbx_strand_id
1 'polypeptide(L)' 'MRDFYERFYAVVNQSQAHARFCERAFGRNLCQHGFADMAQIDALIAAVQLTPQHHLLDLGCGNGMIAEY' A
#
# COMPACT_ATOMS: atom_id res chain seq x y z
N MET A 1 10.12 -5.06 16.52
CA MET A 1 9.37 -4.57 15.36
C MET A 1 9.59 -5.41 14.10
N ARG A 2 10.82 -5.85 13.79
CA ARG A 2 11.11 -6.72 12.64
C ARG A 2 10.21 -7.96 12.56
N ASP A 3 10.19 -8.79 13.59
CA ASP A 3 9.42 -10.04 13.62
C ASP A 3 7.91 -9.81 13.47
N PHE A 4 7.41 -8.66 13.95
CA PHE A 4 6.01 -8.27 13.77
C PHE A 4 5.72 -8.04 12.28
N TYR A 5 6.52 -7.22 11.60
CA TYR A 5 6.30 -6.91 10.19
C TYR A 5 6.54 -8.12 9.28
N GLU A 6 7.54 -8.95 9.56
CA GLU A 6 7.76 -10.21 8.83
C GLU A 6 6.51 -11.11 8.91
N ARG A 7 5.96 -11.29 10.11
CA ARG A 7 4.74 -12.10 10.30
C ARG A 7 3.50 -11.45 9.71
N PHE A 8 3.35 -10.14 9.87
CA PHE A 8 2.21 -9.39 9.33
C PHE A 8 2.16 -9.50 7.81
N TYR A 9 3.26 -9.15 7.13
CA TYR A 9 3.30 -9.16 5.67
C TYR A 9 3.30 -10.56 5.06
N ALA A 10 3.69 -11.60 5.80
CA ALA A 10 3.56 -12.98 5.36
C ALA A 10 2.10 -13.44 5.19
N VAL A 11 1.13 -12.81 5.85
CA VAL A 11 -0.27 -13.30 5.88
C VAL A 11 -1.33 -12.25 5.57
N VAL A 12 -0.99 -10.95 5.57
CA VAL A 12 -1.97 -9.85 5.46
C VAL A 12 -2.82 -9.94 4.18
N ASN A 13 -2.26 -10.42 3.07
CA ASN A 13 -2.98 -10.59 1.81
C ASN A 13 -4.07 -11.68 1.85
N GLN A 14 -4.06 -12.55 2.87
CA GLN A 14 -5.06 -13.59 3.09
C GLN A 14 -6.13 -13.16 4.10
N SER A 15 -5.95 -12.03 4.79
CA SER A 15 -6.85 -11.57 5.84
C SER A 15 -8.01 -10.75 5.28
N GLN A 16 -9.20 -11.36 5.23
CA GLN A 16 -10.43 -10.64 4.82
C GLN A 16 -10.80 -9.51 5.78
N ALA A 17 -10.55 -9.68 7.08
CA ALA A 17 -10.82 -8.64 8.06
C ALA A 17 -9.95 -7.40 7.81
N HIS A 18 -8.66 -7.61 7.51
CA HIS A 18 -7.75 -6.53 7.17
C HIS A 18 -8.12 -5.85 5.85
N ALA A 19 -8.46 -6.64 4.82
CA ALA A 19 -8.91 -6.10 3.54
C ALA A 19 -10.09 -5.12 3.70
N ARG A 20 -11.13 -5.56 4.43
CA ARG A 20 -12.31 -4.71 4.71
C ARG A 20 -11.97 -3.48 5.55
N PHE A 21 -11.03 -3.59 6.48
CA PHE A 21 -10.54 -2.45 7.23
C PHE A 21 -9.88 -1.43 6.29
N CYS A 22 -8.95 -1.87 5.43
CA CYS A 22 -8.26 -0.99 4.50
C CYS A 22 -9.20 -0.33 3.49
N GLU A 23 -10.15 -1.08 2.93
CA GLU A 23 -11.17 -0.52 2.02
C GLU A 23 -11.97 0.60 2.69
N ARG A 24 -12.33 0.43 3.98
CA ARG A 24 -13.09 1.44 4.73
C ARG A 24 -12.26 2.62 5.19
N ALA A 25 -11.02 2.38 5.59
CA ALA A 25 -10.17 3.40 6.20
C ALA A 25 -9.35 4.18 5.17
N PHE A 26 -8.90 3.52 4.09
CA PHE A 26 -7.95 4.05 3.11
C PHE A 26 -8.52 4.05 1.69
N GLY A 27 -9.69 3.47 1.47
CA GLY A 27 -10.38 3.39 0.18
C GLY A 27 -10.04 2.15 -0.64
N ARG A 28 -8.89 1.49 -0.40
CA ARG A 28 -8.47 0.28 -1.12
C ARG A 28 -7.63 -0.64 -0.24
N ASN A 29 -7.72 -1.95 -0.45
CA ASN A 29 -6.82 -2.92 0.18
C ASN A 29 -5.46 -2.95 -0.52
N LEU A 30 -4.54 -2.09 -0.07
CA LEU A 30 -3.13 -2.11 -0.48
C LEU A 30 -2.24 -2.83 0.55
N CYS A 31 -2.84 -3.62 1.47
CA CYS A 31 -2.14 -4.34 2.54
C CYS A 31 -1.23 -3.48 3.42
N GLN A 32 -1.47 -2.17 3.44
CA GLN A 32 -0.71 -1.21 4.24
C GLN A 32 -1.01 -1.38 5.73
N HIS A 33 0.00 -1.16 6.57
CA HIS A 33 -0.17 -1.01 8.01
C HIS A 33 -0.33 0.47 8.39
N GLY A 34 -1.29 1.17 7.74
CA GLY A 34 -1.70 2.54 8.06
C GLY A 34 -0.82 3.67 7.52
N PHE A 35 -0.62 3.74 6.20
CA PHE A 35 0.27 4.73 5.57
C PHE A 35 -0.45 5.84 4.81
N ALA A 36 -1.04 5.52 3.66
CA ALA A 36 -1.65 6.51 2.76
C ALA A 36 -3.04 6.06 2.31
N ASP A 37 -4.01 6.96 2.35
CA ASP A 37 -5.27 6.77 1.64
C ASP A 37 -5.15 7.08 0.14
N MET A 38 -6.19 6.78 -0.63
CA MET A 38 -6.17 7.03 -2.07
C MET A 38 -5.99 8.51 -2.44
N ALA A 39 -6.52 9.45 -1.66
CA ALA A 39 -6.35 10.87 -1.96
C ALA A 39 -4.89 11.31 -1.81
N GLN A 40 -4.18 10.75 -0.83
CA GLN A 40 -2.75 10.97 -0.63
C GLN A 40 -1.92 10.31 -1.74
N ILE A 41 -2.28 9.10 -2.18
CA ILE A 41 -1.62 8.42 -3.30
C ILE A 41 -1.79 9.22 -4.60
N ASP A 42 -3.02 9.66 -4.91
CA ASP A 42 -3.30 10.46 -6.10
C ASP A 42 -2.54 11.80 -6.08
N ALA A 43 -2.43 12.43 -4.90
CA ALA A 43 -1.64 13.64 -4.73
C ALA A 43 -0.14 13.40 -5.01
N LEU A 44 0.42 12.27 -4.59
CA LEU A 44 1.82 11.91 -4.88
C LEU A 44 2.05 11.69 -6.38
N ILE A 45 1.15 10.94 -7.04
CA ILE A 45 1.18 10.69 -8.49
C ILE A 45 1.14 12.01 -9.27
N ALA A 46 0.26 12.92 -8.86
CA ALA A 46 0.14 14.24 -9.48
C ALA A 46 1.38 15.11 -9.25
N ALA A 47 1.95 15.08 -8.04
CA ALA A 47 3.13 15.89 -7.68
C ALA A 47 4.37 15.51 -8.49
N VAL A 48 4.54 14.22 -8.81
CA VAL A 48 5.66 13.73 -9.65
C VAL A 48 5.32 13.69 -11.13
N GLN A 49 4.10 14.09 -11.51
CA GLN A 49 3.60 14.04 -12.89
C GLN A 49 3.82 12.67 -13.53
N LEU A 50 3.46 11.62 -12.79
CA LEU A 50 3.77 10.27 -13.19
C LEU A 50 3.13 9.93 -14.54
N THR A 51 3.91 9.30 -15.41
CA THR A 51 3.46 8.78 -16.70
C THR A 51 3.93 7.34 -16.88
N PRO A 52 3.35 6.57 -17.82
CA PRO A 52 3.78 5.19 -18.09
C PRO A 52 5.24 5.02 -18.55
N GLN A 53 5.95 6.10 -18.87
CA GLN A 53 7.37 6.09 -19.25
C GLN A 53 8.31 6.15 -18.04
N HIS A 54 7.79 6.45 -16.86
CA HIS A 54 8.57 6.52 -15.64
C HIS A 54 8.77 5.12 -15.05
N HIS A 55 9.97 4.88 -14.51
CA HIS A 55 10.25 3.73 -13.65
C HIS A 55 10.27 4.20 -12.20
N LEU A 56 9.41 3.62 -11.38
CA LEU A 56 9.31 3.95 -9.97
C LEU A 56 9.85 2.83 -9.08
N LEU A 57 10.37 3.23 -7.92
CA LEU A 57 10.68 2.34 -6.81
C LEU A 57 9.72 2.67 -5.67
N ASP A 58 8.80 1.74 -5.39
CA ASP A 58 8.06 1.75 -4.13
C ASP A 58 8.99 1.26 -3.01
N LEU A 59 9.42 2.18 -2.14
CA LEU A 59 10.30 1.87 -1.02
C LEU A 59 9.51 1.96 0.29
N GLY A 60 9.19 0.81 0.86
CA GLY A 60 8.50 0.69 2.14
C GLY A 60 8.54 -0.73 2.69
N CYS A 61 7.99 -0.92 3.89
CA CYS A 61 7.91 -2.24 4.51
C CYS A 61 6.76 -3.12 3.94
N GLY A 62 6.06 -2.66 2.90
CA GLY A 62 4.90 -3.34 2.32
C GLY A 62 5.18 -4.69 1.66
N ASN A 63 4.11 -5.37 1.26
CA ASN A 63 4.17 -6.60 0.46
C ASN A 63 4.09 -6.33 -1.06
N GLY A 64 4.45 -5.12 -1.51
CA GLY A 64 4.49 -4.74 -2.93
C GLY A 64 3.15 -4.34 -3.56
N MET A 65 2.03 -4.39 -2.82
CA MET A 65 0.71 -4.10 -3.38
C MET A 65 0.50 -2.66 -3.86
N ILE A 66 1.30 -1.70 -3.37
CA ILE A 66 1.27 -0.30 -3.86
C ILE A 66 1.99 -0.21 -5.21
N ALA A 67 3.09 -0.94 -5.41
CA ALA A 67 3.84 -0.94 -6.66
C ALA A 67 3.03 -1.49 -7.86
N GLU A 68 2.00 -2.30 -7.60
CA GLU A 68 1.08 -2.83 -8.61
C GLU A 68 -0.08 -1.87 -8.95
N TYR A 69 -0.18 -0.73 -8.26
CA TYR A 69 -1.19 0.32 -8.50
C TYR A 69 -0.65 1.41 -9.44
#